data_AF-A0A2U3KTY8-F1
#
_entry.id   AF-A0A2U3KTY8-F1
#
_cell.length_a   1.000
_cell.length_b   1.000
_cell.length_c   1.000
_cell.angle_alpha   90.00
_cell.angle_beta   90.00
_cell.angle_gamma   90.00
#
_symmetry.space_group_name_H-M   'P 1'
#
loop_
_entity.id
_entity.type
_entity.pdbx_description
1 polymer ?
#
loop_
_entity_poly.entity_id
_entity_poly.type
_entity_poly.pdbx_seq_one_letter_code
_entity_poly.pdbx_strand_id
1 'polypeptide(L)'
;MTKLVLRFIAYGVIVIPLFLLVGLEGYYRILLPKQLPAVSAEPIPTQVRDALWLGCGAKRKHDLHPLFPFIISLFFPQNRPDELLLSRIARIHIGRLQQEGKLPHEKNLKFQLREAAVSTWISRHWTADQAVDTYGSLVWMGSGHRGLQAAARNLFEEKLDNLSHSQVVLLMAMMRSPRSYDPACHPEQALNARNHFLQKMKEAALLDDEELERAISMPLGVSSACEQSK
;
A
#
# COMPACT_ATOMS: atom_id res chain seq x y z
N MET A 1 -27.88 7.59 -43.19
CA MET A 1 -27.94 7.56 -41.71
C MET A 1 -26.72 6.93 -41.03
N THR A 2 -26.03 5.98 -41.65
CA THR A 2 -24.90 5.23 -41.05
C THR A 2 -23.66 6.06 -40.70
N LYS A 3 -23.25 7.03 -41.53
CA LYS A 3 -22.04 7.85 -41.27
C LYS A 3 -22.18 8.84 -40.10
N LEU A 4 -23.39 9.31 -39.82
CA LEU A 4 -23.65 10.26 -38.73
C LEU A 4 -23.64 9.53 -37.37
N VAL A 5 -24.30 8.37 -37.30
CA VAL A 5 -24.29 7.51 -36.10
C VAL A 5 -22.87 7.03 -35.78
N LEU A 6 -22.08 6.65 -36.78
CA LEU A 6 -20.68 6.26 -36.59
C LEU A 6 -19.82 7.41 -36.04
N ARG A 7 -20.07 8.65 -36.49
CA ARG A 7 -19.40 9.84 -35.97
C ARG A 7 -19.81 10.13 -34.53
N PHE A 8 -21.08 10.04 -34.17
CA PHE A 8 -21.52 10.20 -32.79
C PHE A 8 -20.94 9.14 -31.85
N ILE A 9 -20.87 7.88 -32.31
CA ILE A 9 -20.23 6.80 -31.55
C ILE A 9 -18.72 7.09 -31.41
N ALA A 10 -18.02 7.47 -32.48
CA ALA A 10 -16.60 7.81 -32.43
C ALA A 10 -16.31 9.03 -31.52
N TYR A 11 -17.16 10.06 -31.58
CA TYR A 11 -17.07 11.23 -30.69
C TYR A 11 -17.33 10.83 -29.23
N GLY A 12 -18.34 10.00 -28.95
CA GLY A 12 -18.60 9.49 -27.61
C GLY A 12 -17.44 8.64 -27.07
N VAL A 13 -16.82 7.83 -27.92
CA VAL A 13 -15.72 6.92 -27.53
C VAL A 13 -14.39 7.65 -27.36
N ILE A 14 -14.14 8.77 -28.05
CA ILE A 14 -12.85 9.48 -28.01
C ILE A 14 -12.94 10.77 -27.18
N VAL A 15 -13.97 11.59 -27.38
CA VAL A 15 -14.04 12.93 -26.77
C VAL A 15 -14.45 12.86 -25.30
N ILE A 16 -15.34 11.94 -24.91
CA ILE A 16 -15.73 11.80 -23.50
C ILE A 16 -14.53 11.35 -22.65
N PRO A 17 -13.75 10.31 -23.02
CA PRO A 17 -12.56 9.94 -22.25
C PRO A 17 -11.50 11.02 -22.24
N LEU A 18 -11.30 11.73 -23.35
CA LEU A 18 -10.35 12.84 -23.42
C LEU A 18 -10.75 13.98 -22.47
N PHE A 19 -12.04 14.36 -22.46
CA PHE A 19 -12.56 15.40 -21.57
C PHE A 19 -12.47 14.99 -20.10
N LEU A 20 -12.73 13.73 -19.77
CA LEU A 20 -12.53 13.19 -18.42
C LEU A 20 -11.06 13.19 -18.01
N LEU A 21 -10.15 12.87 -18.92
CA LEU A 21 -8.71 12.89 -18.66
C LEU A 21 -8.24 14.32 -18.42
N VAL A 22 -8.63 15.27 -19.28
CA VAL A 22 -8.36 16.70 -19.08
C VAL A 22 -9.00 17.22 -17.79
N GLY A 23 -10.21 16.77 -17.45
CA GLY A 23 -10.91 17.10 -16.21
C GLY A 23 -10.17 16.59 -14.97
N LEU A 24 -9.71 15.35 -14.98
CA LEU A 24 -8.90 14.78 -13.89
C LEU A 24 -7.55 15.50 -13.77
N GLU A 25 -6.90 15.75 -14.91
CA GLU A 25 -5.62 16.45 -14.99
C GLU A 25 -5.72 17.87 -14.44
N GLY A 26 -6.77 18.60 -14.84
CA GLY A 26 -7.10 19.91 -14.29
C GLY A 26 -7.46 19.84 -12.81
N TYR A 27 -8.20 18.82 -12.39
CA TYR A 27 -8.59 18.63 -11.00
C TYR A 27 -7.36 18.56 -10.07
N TYR A 28 -6.39 17.68 -10.34
CA TYR A 28 -5.24 17.59 -9.43
C TYR A 28 -4.23 18.74 -9.60
N ARG A 29 -4.05 19.29 -10.82
CA ARG A 29 -3.14 20.42 -11.05
C ARG A 29 -3.62 21.72 -10.38
N ILE A 30 -4.94 21.93 -10.31
CA ILE A 30 -5.53 23.17 -9.79
C ILE A 30 -5.90 23.03 -8.31
N LEU A 31 -6.49 21.89 -7.90
CA LEU A 31 -7.10 21.76 -6.57
C LEU A 31 -6.20 21.04 -5.55
N LEU A 32 -5.27 20.19 -5.99
CA LEU A 32 -4.43 19.38 -5.10
C LEU A 32 -2.94 19.78 -4.97
N PRO A 33 -2.34 20.77 -5.66
CA PRO A 33 -0.88 20.91 -5.66
C PRO A 33 -0.25 21.16 -4.28
N LYS A 34 -0.97 21.80 -3.35
CA LYS A 34 -0.51 21.99 -1.95
C LYS A 34 -0.73 20.77 -1.04
N GLN A 35 -1.38 19.74 -1.54
CA GLN A 35 -1.93 18.62 -0.78
C GLN A 35 -1.56 17.27 -1.40
N LEU A 36 -0.56 17.21 -2.28
CA LEU A 36 -0.05 15.96 -2.81
C LEU A 36 0.92 15.31 -1.81
N PRO A 37 0.99 13.97 -1.77
CA PRO A 37 1.92 13.29 -0.89
C PRO A 37 3.36 13.48 -1.37
N ALA A 38 4.30 13.52 -0.43
CA ALA A 38 5.72 13.46 -0.69
C ALA A 38 6.23 12.02 -0.54
N VAL A 39 7.27 11.67 -1.29
CA VAL A 39 7.99 10.41 -1.13
C VAL A 39 8.64 10.38 0.26
N SER A 40 8.60 9.22 0.92
CA SER A 40 9.29 9.01 2.20
C SER A 40 10.78 9.33 2.10
N ALA A 41 11.29 10.07 3.08
CA ALA A 41 12.72 10.35 3.20
C ALA A 41 13.51 9.17 3.79
N GLU A 42 12.82 8.20 4.39
CA GLU A 42 13.39 7.03 5.02
C GLU A 42 13.27 5.82 4.09
N PRO A 43 14.36 5.38 3.44
CA PRO A 43 14.34 4.20 2.57
C PRO A 43 14.24 2.93 3.39
N ILE A 44 13.55 1.93 2.84
CA ILE A 44 13.44 0.59 3.44
C ILE A 44 14.56 -0.30 2.88
N PRO A 45 15.17 -1.19 3.69
CA PRO A 45 16.13 -2.19 3.21
C PRO A 45 15.56 -3.03 2.06
N THR A 46 16.39 -3.38 1.09
CA THR A 46 15.97 -4.14 -0.10
C THR A 46 15.30 -5.46 0.25
N GLN A 47 15.81 -6.19 1.24
CA GLN A 47 15.23 -7.45 1.73
C GLN A 47 13.80 -7.25 2.24
N VAL A 48 13.57 -6.19 3.01
CA VAL A 48 12.25 -5.84 3.55
C VAL A 48 11.31 -5.39 2.44
N ARG A 49 11.81 -4.64 1.45
CA ARG A 49 11.03 -4.18 0.30
C ARG A 49 10.51 -5.35 -0.53
N ASP A 50 11.34 -6.34 -0.79
CA ASP A 50 10.97 -7.52 -1.59
C ASP A 50 9.89 -8.35 -0.90
N ALA A 51 10.05 -8.56 0.41
CA ALA A 51 9.04 -9.21 1.22
C ALA A 51 7.73 -8.38 1.23
N LEU A 52 7.82 -7.08 1.48
CA LEU A 52 6.69 -6.15 1.50
C LEU A 52 5.89 -6.15 0.18
N TRP A 53 6.60 -6.16 -0.94
CA TRP A 53 5.99 -6.23 -2.27
C TRP A 53 5.15 -7.51 -2.47
N LEU A 54 5.69 -8.65 -2.03
CA LEU A 54 4.95 -9.92 -2.01
C LEU A 54 3.70 -9.83 -1.12
N GLY A 55 3.82 -9.19 0.05
CA GLY A 55 2.70 -8.98 0.98
C GLY A 55 1.58 -8.11 0.42
N CYS A 56 1.91 -7.17 -0.47
CA CYS A 56 0.92 -6.37 -1.21
C CYS A 56 0.21 -7.18 -2.32
N GLY A 57 0.62 -8.42 -2.58
CA GLY A 57 0.02 -9.32 -3.57
C GLY A 57 0.62 -9.20 -4.97
N ALA A 58 1.71 -8.46 -5.13
CA ALA A 58 2.33 -8.21 -6.43
C ALA A 58 3.08 -9.44 -6.96
N LYS A 59 2.75 -9.86 -8.19
CA LYS A 59 3.32 -11.06 -8.85
C LYS A 59 4.64 -10.79 -9.58
N ARG A 60 5.00 -9.52 -9.83
CA ARG A 60 6.24 -9.11 -10.53
C ARG A 60 6.87 -7.91 -9.84
N LYS A 61 8.19 -7.94 -9.66
CA LYS A 61 8.99 -6.84 -9.12
C LYS A 61 8.80 -5.56 -9.96
N HIS A 62 8.61 -4.44 -9.29
CA HIS A 62 9.03 -3.09 -9.72
C HIS A 62 8.23 -2.31 -10.79
N ASP A 63 7.08 -2.77 -11.27
CA ASP A 63 6.29 -1.96 -12.23
C ASP A 63 5.02 -1.38 -11.59
N LEU A 64 4.97 -0.04 -11.48
CA LEU A 64 3.73 0.70 -11.30
C LEU A 64 3.17 1.02 -12.68
N HIS A 65 1.97 0.53 -12.98
CA HIS A 65 1.30 0.94 -14.20
C HIS A 65 0.61 2.30 -13.98
N PRO A 66 0.75 3.25 -14.93
CA PRO A 66 0.03 4.50 -14.84
C PRO A 66 -1.48 4.23 -14.84
N LEU A 67 -2.13 4.68 -13.77
CA LEU A 67 -3.58 4.61 -13.66
C LEU A 67 -4.19 5.63 -14.63
N PHE A 68 -4.98 5.15 -15.58
CA PHE A 68 -5.76 6.03 -16.44
C PHE A 68 -7.19 6.16 -15.91
N PRO A 69 -7.77 7.38 -15.86
CA PRO A 69 -9.10 7.64 -15.29
C PRO A 69 -10.22 6.72 -15.81
N PHE A 70 -10.11 6.22 -17.04
CA PHE A 70 -11.09 5.36 -17.69
C PHE A 70 -10.88 3.85 -17.45
N ILE A 71 -9.75 3.44 -16.85
CA ILE A 71 -9.50 2.05 -16.44
C ILE A 71 -10.18 1.75 -15.10
N ILE A 72 -10.43 2.77 -14.28
CA ILE A 72 -10.93 2.66 -12.90
C ILE A 72 -12.36 2.09 -12.82
N SER A 73 -13.17 2.16 -13.90
CA SER A 73 -14.55 1.63 -13.92
C SER A 73 -14.80 0.46 -14.88
N LEU A 74 -13.90 0.18 -15.83
CA LEU A 74 -14.11 -0.83 -16.89
C LEU A 74 -13.42 -2.18 -16.63
N PHE A 75 -12.52 -2.26 -15.65
CA PHE A 75 -11.85 -3.51 -15.29
C PHE A 75 -12.05 -3.80 -13.80
N PHE A 76 -12.77 -4.89 -13.54
CA PHE A 76 -13.03 -5.45 -12.22
C PHE A 76 -11.81 -5.34 -11.26
N PRO A 77 -11.96 -4.76 -10.05
CA PRO A 77 -10.86 -4.35 -9.18
C PRO A 77 -10.13 -5.50 -8.45
N GLN A 78 -10.37 -6.76 -8.82
CA GLN A 78 -9.97 -7.90 -7.98
C GLN A 78 -8.53 -8.39 -8.21
N ASN A 79 -7.87 -8.01 -9.32
CA ASN A 79 -6.61 -8.64 -9.76
C ASN A 79 -5.40 -7.70 -9.91
N ARG A 80 -5.44 -6.46 -9.39
CA ARG A 80 -4.32 -5.50 -9.48
C ARG A 80 -3.81 -5.03 -8.10
N PRO A 81 -2.75 -5.65 -7.57
CA PRO A 81 -2.21 -5.37 -6.23
C PRO A 81 -1.52 -4.00 -6.12
N ASP A 82 -0.95 -3.50 -7.20
CA ASP A 82 -0.35 -2.18 -7.34
C ASP A 82 -1.40 -1.06 -7.20
N GLU A 83 -2.59 -1.23 -7.78
CA GLU A 83 -3.70 -0.27 -7.63
C GLU A 83 -4.19 -0.20 -6.18
N LEU A 84 -4.19 -1.34 -5.47
CA LEU A 84 -4.51 -1.41 -4.05
C LEU A 84 -3.46 -0.68 -3.19
N LEU A 85 -2.17 -0.76 -3.52
CA LEU A 85 -1.11 -0.05 -2.83
C LEU A 85 -1.28 1.47 -2.96
N LEU A 86 -1.44 1.97 -4.19
CA LEU A 86 -1.57 3.41 -4.45
C LEU A 86 -2.85 3.99 -3.82
N SER A 87 -3.96 3.26 -3.93
CA SER A 87 -5.23 3.58 -3.26
C SER A 87 -5.05 3.69 -1.74
N ARG A 88 -4.34 2.75 -1.11
CA ARG A 88 -4.06 2.79 0.34
C ARG A 88 -3.25 4.02 0.73
N ILE A 89 -2.17 4.33 -0.01
CA ILE A 89 -1.36 5.53 0.22
C ILE A 89 -2.23 6.78 0.10
N ALA A 90 -3.03 6.88 -0.97
CA ALA A 90 -3.94 8.00 -1.20
C ALA A 90 -4.95 8.16 -0.05
N ARG A 91 -5.58 7.08 0.41
CA ARG A 91 -6.53 7.11 1.53
C ARG A 91 -5.89 7.57 2.84
N ILE A 92 -4.72 7.02 3.19
CA ILE A 92 -4.00 7.42 4.41
C ILE A 92 -3.66 8.91 4.35
N HIS A 93 -3.17 9.37 3.19
CA HIS A 93 -2.80 10.77 2.98
C HIS A 93 -4.00 11.72 3.06
N ILE A 94 -5.10 11.41 2.36
CA ILE A 94 -6.33 12.20 2.40
C ILE A 94 -6.92 12.22 3.82
N GLY A 95 -6.94 11.07 4.50
CA GLY A 95 -7.39 10.97 5.88
C GLY A 95 -6.57 11.85 6.83
N ARG A 96 -5.24 11.87 6.67
CA ARG A 96 -4.37 12.78 7.43
C ARG A 96 -4.73 14.25 7.18
N LEU A 97 -4.88 14.64 5.93
CA LEU A 97 -5.25 16.02 5.59
C LEU A 97 -6.61 16.44 6.15
N GLN A 98 -7.56 15.51 6.26
CA GLN A 98 -8.85 15.73 6.90
C GLN A 98 -8.72 15.93 8.41
N GLN A 99 -7.88 15.12 9.07
CA GLN A 99 -7.57 15.27 10.50
C GLN A 99 -6.88 16.60 10.80
N GLU A 100 -6.00 17.06 9.91
CA GLU A 100 -5.30 18.35 10.01
C GLU A 100 -6.19 19.57 9.67
N GLY A 101 -7.45 19.36 9.26
CA GLY A 101 -8.35 20.43 8.84
C GLY A 101 -7.97 21.09 7.50
N LYS A 102 -7.00 20.53 6.76
CA LYS A 102 -6.59 20.99 5.43
C LYS A 102 -7.57 20.59 4.33
N LEU A 103 -8.36 19.55 4.58
CA LEU A 103 -9.42 19.07 3.70
C LEU A 103 -10.73 18.87 4.47
N PRO A 104 -11.89 19.22 3.88
CA PRO A 104 -13.17 18.91 4.51
C PRO A 104 -13.43 17.40 4.55
N HIS A 105 -14.24 16.97 5.51
CA HIS A 105 -14.82 15.63 5.50
C HIS A 105 -15.84 15.55 4.36
N GLU A 106 -15.51 14.79 3.32
CA GLU A 106 -16.32 14.70 2.10
C GLU A 106 -17.14 13.42 2.08
N LYS A 107 -18.34 13.47 1.46
CA LYS A 107 -19.16 12.28 1.21
C LYS A 107 -18.49 11.36 0.17
N ASN A 108 -18.84 10.07 0.23
CA ASN A 108 -18.19 8.94 -0.46
C ASN A 108 -17.76 9.22 -1.92
N LEU A 109 -18.60 9.83 -2.77
CA LEU A 109 -18.24 10.04 -4.18
C LEU A 109 -17.08 11.04 -4.37
N LYS A 110 -17.09 12.17 -3.64
CA LYS A 110 -16.00 13.16 -3.74
C LYS A 110 -14.69 12.60 -3.18
N PHE A 111 -14.79 11.84 -2.10
CA PHE A 111 -13.65 11.12 -1.53
C PHE A 111 -13.06 10.12 -2.52
N GLN A 112 -13.90 9.30 -3.17
CA GLN A 112 -13.45 8.34 -4.19
C GLN A 112 -12.79 9.03 -5.40
N LEU A 113 -13.34 10.16 -5.87
CA LEU A 113 -12.73 10.94 -6.94
C LEU A 113 -11.36 11.50 -6.54
N ARG A 114 -11.22 11.97 -5.29
CA ARG A 114 -9.94 12.47 -4.78
C ARG A 114 -8.92 11.34 -4.60
N GLU A 115 -9.34 10.20 -4.07
CA GLU A 115 -8.52 8.99 -3.96
C GLU A 115 -8.01 8.56 -5.34
N ALA A 116 -8.89 8.49 -6.34
CA ALA A 116 -8.54 8.17 -7.72
C ALA A 116 -7.55 9.17 -8.31
N ALA A 117 -7.76 10.47 -8.07
CA ALA A 117 -6.87 11.53 -8.53
C ALA A 117 -5.47 11.43 -7.90
N VAL A 118 -5.38 11.27 -6.58
CA VAL A 118 -4.10 11.13 -5.86
C VAL A 118 -3.38 9.85 -6.27
N SER A 119 -4.09 8.71 -6.36
CA SER A 119 -3.50 7.44 -6.80
C SER A 119 -2.97 7.53 -8.23
N THR A 120 -3.72 8.19 -9.12
CA THR A 120 -3.28 8.46 -10.50
C THR A 120 -2.04 9.33 -10.53
N TRP A 121 -2.00 10.39 -9.73
CA TRP A 121 -0.82 11.24 -9.63
C TRP A 121 0.40 10.46 -9.16
N ILE A 122 0.26 9.67 -8.09
CA ILE A 122 1.35 8.82 -7.56
C ILE A 122 1.87 7.88 -8.65
N SER A 123 0.97 7.17 -9.35
CA SER A 123 1.34 6.19 -10.40
C SER A 123 2.19 6.78 -11.52
N ARG A 124 2.12 8.10 -11.74
CA ARG A 124 2.83 8.81 -12.82
C ARG A 124 4.13 9.46 -12.37
N HIS A 125 4.28 9.72 -11.08
CA HIS A 125 5.39 10.51 -10.54
C HIS A 125 6.33 9.69 -9.66
N TRP A 126 5.88 8.58 -9.11
CA TRP A 126 6.67 7.75 -8.21
C TRP A 126 7.09 6.44 -8.90
N THR A 127 8.26 5.94 -8.52
CA THR A 127 8.66 4.56 -8.83
C THR A 127 7.96 3.57 -7.89
N ALA A 128 7.91 2.29 -8.28
CA ALA A 128 7.36 1.24 -7.43
C ALA A 128 8.01 1.22 -6.05
N ASP A 129 9.35 1.31 -6.02
CA ASP A 129 10.12 1.34 -4.78
C ASP A 129 9.76 2.55 -3.91
N GLN A 130 9.60 3.74 -4.50
CA GLN A 130 9.18 4.93 -3.75
C GLN A 130 7.78 4.78 -3.15
N ALA A 131 6.85 4.15 -3.87
CA ALA A 131 5.51 3.88 -3.35
C ALA A 131 5.54 2.89 -2.19
N VAL A 132 6.36 1.84 -2.29
CA VAL A 132 6.52 0.83 -1.22
C VAL A 132 7.18 1.43 0.01
N ASP A 133 8.28 2.15 -0.18
CA ASP A 133 9.01 2.80 0.91
C ASP A 133 8.09 3.81 1.63
N THR A 134 7.29 4.55 0.86
CA THR A 134 6.30 5.47 1.42
C THR A 134 5.14 4.76 2.10
N TYR A 135 4.64 3.66 1.55
CA TYR A 135 3.60 2.90 2.22
C TYR A 135 4.06 2.33 3.57
N GLY A 136 5.28 1.77 3.60
CA GLY A 136 5.88 1.20 4.79
C GLY A 136 6.17 2.22 5.89
N SER A 137 6.32 3.50 5.58
CA SER A 137 6.45 4.56 6.60
C SER A 137 5.09 5.11 7.08
N LEU A 138 4.06 5.02 6.24
CA LEU A 138 2.73 5.57 6.53
C LEU A 138 1.79 4.61 7.27
N VAL A 139 1.99 3.31 7.08
CA VAL A 139 1.06 2.27 7.58
C VAL A 139 0.97 2.30 9.10
N TRP A 140 -0.25 2.17 9.62
CA TRP A 140 -0.47 2.05 11.06
C TRP A 140 -0.16 0.62 11.50
N MET A 141 0.65 0.48 12.55
CA MET A 141 1.23 -0.79 12.98
C MET A 141 0.69 -1.27 14.34
N GLY A 142 -0.34 -0.62 14.89
CA GLY A 142 -0.85 -0.94 16.23
C GLY A 142 -0.23 -0.05 17.31
N SER A 143 -0.85 -0.04 18.50
CA SER A 143 -0.33 0.60 19.72
C SER A 143 0.19 2.03 19.55
N GLY A 144 -0.47 2.83 18.70
CA GLY A 144 -0.06 4.21 18.41
C GLY A 144 1.16 4.37 17.49
N HIS A 145 1.83 3.29 17.09
CA HIS A 145 2.99 3.31 16.21
C HIS A 145 2.57 3.33 14.73
N ARG A 146 3.30 4.12 13.94
CA ARG A 146 3.14 4.18 12.48
C ARG A 146 4.50 3.96 11.83
N GLY A 147 4.50 3.18 10.76
CA GLY A 147 5.67 2.85 9.99
C GLY A 147 6.44 1.65 10.51
N LEU A 148 7.12 0.95 9.59
CA LEU A 148 7.89 -0.26 9.86
C LEU A 148 9.08 0.01 10.78
N GLN A 149 9.74 1.16 10.66
CA GLN A 149 10.88 1.49 11.54
C GLN A 149 10.45 1.65 12.99
N ALA A 150 9.34 2.36 13.25
CA ALA A 150 8.81 2.52 14.59
C ALA A 150 8.35 1.18 15.17
N ALA A 151 7.71 0.34 14.34
CA ALA A 151 7.28 -1.00 14.76
C ALA A 151 8.47 -1.93 15.06
N ALA A 152 9.53 -1.90 14.26
CA ALA A 152 10.75 -2.68 14.49
C ALA A 152 11.36 -2.37 15.87
N ARG A 153 11.48 -1.07 16.19
CA ARG A 153 11.99 -0.62 17.49
C ARG A 153 11.06 -0.98 18.64
N ASN A 154 9.75 -0.91 18.44
CA ASN A 154 8.79 -1.19 19.50
C ASN A 154 8.67 -2.69 19.80
N LEU A 155 8.65 -3.54 18.76
CA LEU A 155 8.41 -4.98 18.90
C LEU A 155 9.68 -5.76 19.19
N PHE A 156 10.81 -5.37 18.60
CA PHE A 156 12.06 -6.14 18.62
C PHE A 156 13.23 -5.39 19.25
N GLU A 157 13.06 -4.13 19.64
CA GLU A 157 14.13 -3.25 20.13
C GLU A 157 15.31 -3.11 19.13
N GLU A 158 15.04 -3.36 17.85
CA GLU A 158 16.04 -3.42 16.80
C GLU A 158 15.76 -2.44 15.66
N LYS A 159 16.81 -2.18 14.87
CA LYS A 159 16.66 -1.43 13.61
C LYS A 159 16.04 -2.33 12.55
N LEU A 160 15.26 -1.74 11.64
CA LEU A 160 14.62 -2.45 10.53
C LEU A 160 15.64 -3.26 9.71
N ASP A 161 16.83 -2.69 9.51
CA ASP A 161 17.94 -3.27 8.76
C ASP A 161 18.58 -4.50 9.43
N ASN A 162 18.36 -4.68 10.74
CA ASN A 162 18.91 -5.78 11.53
C ASN A 162 17.91 -6.93 11.71
N LEU A 163 16.67 -6.79 11.21
CA LEU A 163 15.65 -7.80 11.43
C LEU A 163 15.89 -9.06 10.61
N SER A 164 15.65 -10.21 11.22
CA SER A 164 15.59 -11.49 10.52
C SER A 164 14.37 -11.57 9.58
N HIS A 165 14.42 -12.46 8.57
CA HIS A 165 13.29 -12.72 7.69
C HIS A 165 11.99 -13.04 8.45
N SER A 166 12.10 -13.80 9.55
CA SER A 166 10.96 -14.15 10.42
C SER A 166 10.30 -12.90 11.04
N GLN A 167 11.11 -11.95 11.52
CA GLN A 167 10.63 -10.69 12.10
C GLN A 167 10.06 -9.74 11.04
N VAL A 168 10.70 -9.63 9.88
CA VAL A 168 10.20 -8.84 8.74
C VAL A 168 8.83 -9.34 8.29
N VAL A 169 8.67 -10.66 8.17
CA VAL A 169 7.39 -11.27 7.80
C VAL A 169 6.31 -11.04 8.86
N LEU A 170 6.68 -11.03 10.13
CA LEU A 170 5.75 -10.68 11.20
C LEU A 170 5.26 -9.23 11.06
N LEU A 171 6.15 -8.27 10.78
CA LEU A 171 5.75 -6.88 10.50
C LEU A 171 4.79 -6.80 9.30
N MET A 172 5.06 -7.53 8.23
CA MET A 172 4.17 -7.58 7.08
C MET A 172 2.78 -8.14 7.41
N ALA A 173 2.72 -9.19 8.23
CA ALA A 173 1.46 -9.72 8.72
C ALA A 173 0.70 -8.62 9.48
N MET A 174 1.38 -7.92 10.39
CA MET A 174 0.80 -6.81 11.15
C MET A 174 0.28 -5.70 10.24
N MET A 175 0.99 -5.26 9.21
CA MET A 175 0.46 -4.27 8.27
C MET A 175 -0.90 -4.65 7.66
N ARG A 176 -1.14 -5.96 7.45
CA ARG A 176 -2.41 -6.45 6.89
C ARG A 176 -3.54 -6.35 7.89
N SER A 177 -3.29 -6.70 9.15
CA SER A 177 -4.23 -6.54 10.25
C SER A 177 -3.49 -6.28 11.55
N PRO A 178 -3.24 -5.00 11.90
CA PRO A 178 -2.35 -4.67 13.01
C PRO A 178 -2.86 -5.18 14.35
N ARG A 179 -4.19 -5.20 14.52
CA ARG A 179 -4.84 -5.66 15.76
C ARG A 179 -4.91 -7.19 15.86
N SER A 180 -5.25 -7.88 14.77
CA SER A 180 -5.39 -9.35 14.78
C SER A 180 -4.04 -10.05 14.83
N TYR A 181 -3.02 -9.46 14.22
CA TYR A 181 -1.67 -10.04 14.16
C TYR A 181 -0.70 -9.35 15.10
N ASP A 182 -1.20 -8.59 16.06
CA ASP A 182 -0.42 -8.11 17.19
C ASP A 182 0.15 -9.31 17.94
N PRO A 183 1.48 -9.54 17.94
CA PRO A 183 2.07 -10.70 18.59
C PRO A 183 2.06 -10.59 20.12
N ALA A 184 1.92 -9.39 20.69
CA ALA A 184 1.82 -9.20 22.12
C ALA A 184 0.42 -9.57 22.64
N CYS A 185 -0.63 -9.26 21.87
CA CYS A 185 -2.01 -9.57 22.24
C CYS A 185 -2.54 -10.91 21.69
N HIS A 186 -2.10 -11.31 20.50
CA HIS A 186 -2.59 -12.50 19.78
C HIS A 186 -1.42 -13.34 19.21
N PRO A 187 -0.54 -13.89 20.07
CA PRO A 187 0.69 -14.55 19.65
C PRO A 187 0.45 -15.75 18.72
N GLU A 188 -0.58 -16.55 18.95
CA GLU A 188 -0.91 -17.70 18.10
C GLU A 188 -1.33 -17.25 16.68
N GLN A 189 -2.16 -16.21 16.58
CA GLN A 189 -2.60 -15.67 15.27
C GLN A 189 -1.43 -15.04 14.52
N ALA A 190 -0.57 -14.31 15.23
CA ALA A 190 0.64 -13.72 14.69
C ALA A 190 1.60 -14.80 14.17
N LEU A 191 1.82 -15.87 14.93
CA LEU A 191 2.66 -17.01 14.54
C LEU A 191 2.14 -17.71 13.29
N ASN A 192 0.84 -18.00 13.25
CA ASN A 192 0.21 -18.65 12.10
C ASN A 192 0.29 -17.77 10.84
N ALA A 193 0.04 -16.46 10.98
CA ALA A 193 0.17 -15.52 9.87
C ALA A 193 1.61 -15.42 9.37
N ARG A 194 2.59 -15.32 10.29
CA ARG A 194 4.01 -15.28 9.95
C ARG A 194 4.43 -16.53 9.17
N ASN A 195 4.10 -17.71 9.67
CA ASN A 195 4.46 -18.98 9.03
C ASN A 195 3.80 -19.12 7.65
N HIS A 196 2.56 -18.65 7.48
CA HIS A 196 1.89 -18.61 6.19
C HIS A 196 2.62 -17.72 5.17
N PHE A 197 3.04 -16.52 5.58
CA PHE A 197 3.79 -15.63 4.70
C PHE A 197 5.22 -16.12 4.40
N LEU A 198 5.88 -16.78 5.35
CA LEU A 198 7.17 -17.43 5.12
C LEU A 198 7.06 -18.51 4.03
N GLN A 199 5.99 -19.31 4.05
CA GLN A 199 5.69 -20.26 2.96
C GLN A 199 5.50 -19.54 1.61
N LYS A 200 4.82 -18.39 1.60
CA LYS A 200 4.67 -17.57 0.39
C LYS A 200 5.99 -17.01 -0.13
N MET A 201 6.90 -16.60 0.75
CA MET A 201 8.24 -16.16 0.37
C MET A 201 9.05 -17.30 -0.26
N LYS A 202 8.95 -18.51 0.28
CA LYS A 202 9.54 -19.71 -0.34
C LYS A 202 8.95 -20.00 -1.71
N GLU A 203 7.61 -19.97 -1.86
CA GLU A 203 6.94 -20.13 -3.16
C GLU A 203 7.39 -19.08 -4.19
N ALA A 204 7.76 -17.88 -3.73
CA ALA A 204 8.29 -16.79 -4.55
C ALA A 204 9.81 -16.85 -4.77
N ALA A 205 10.48 -17.92 -4.35
CA ALA A 205 11.94 -18.11 -4.41
C ALA A 205 12.74 -17.00 -3.71
N LEU A 206 12.16 -16.39 -2.66
CA LEU A 206 12.84 -15.42 -1.79
C LEU A 206 13.53 -16.08 -0.58
N LEU A 207 13.20 -17.34 -0.30
CA LEU A 207 13.80 -18.16 0.75
C LEU A 207 14.03 -19.58 0.22
N ASP A 208 15.13 -20.20 0.63
CA ASP A 208 15.33 -21.63 0.44
C ASP A 208 14.66 -22.49 1.53
N ASP A 209 14.73 -23.81 1.39
CA ASP A 209 14.16 -24.77 2.34
C ASP A 209 14.78 -24.63 3.75
N GLU A 210 16.10 -24.46 3.83
CA GLU A 210 16.82 -24.37 5.10
C GLU A 210 16.53 -23.05 5.83
N GLU A 211 16.42 -21.95 5.10
CA GLU A 211 16.00 -20.64 5.59
C GLU A 211 14.56 -20.66 6.09
N LEU A 212 13.66 -21.34 5.37
CA LEU A 212 12.27 -21.50 5.80
C LEU A 212 12.18 -22.29 7.11
N GLU A 213 12.83 -23.45 7.20
CA GLU A 213 12.82 -24.28 8.41
C GLU A 213 13.39 -23.53 9.60
N ARG A 214 14.53 -22.85 9.42
CA ARG A 214 15.12 -21.99 10.45
C ARG A 214 14.13 -20.89 10.87
N ALA A 215 13.53 -20.17 9.94
CA ALA A 215 12.62 -19.06 10.24
C ALA A 215 11.33 -19.49 10.95
N ILE A 216 10.79 -20.68 10.63
CA ILE A 216 9.62 -21.25 11.31
C ILE A 216 9.96 -21.69 12.74
N SER A 217 11.15 -22.27 12.95
CA SER A 217 11.59 -22.72 14.27
C SER A 217 11.87 -21.57 15.26
N MET A 218 12.12 -20.37 14.74
CA MET A 218 12.37 -19.20 15.57
C MET A 218 11.10 -18.76 16.33
N PRO A 219 11.24 -18.38 17.62
CA PRO A 219 10.15 -17.73 18.34
C PRO A 219 9.81 -16.38 17.69
N LEU A 220 8.67 -15.79 18.06
CA LEU A 220 8.27 -14.46 17.55
C LEU A 220 9.28 -13.36 17.92
N GLY A 221 10.02 -13.53 19.02
CA GLY A 221 11.10 -12.62 19.42
C GLY A 221 10.63 -11.23 19.84
N VAL A 222 9.41 -11.12 20.37
CA VAL A 222 8.77 -9.84 20.69
C VAL A 222 9.00 -9.46 22.15
N SER A 223 9.37 -8.20 22.41
CA SER A 223 9.58 -7.66 23.76
C SER A 223 8.42 -6.81 24.30
N SER A 224 7.48 -6.39 23.43
CA SER A 224 6.38 -5.51 23.83
C SER A 224 5.26 -6.23 24.59
N ALA A 225 4.61 -5.49 25.49
CA ALA A 225 3.42 -5.93 26.21
C ALA A 225 2.14 -5.65 25.41
N CYS A 226 1.09 -6.45 25.63
CA CYS A 226 -0.20 -6.24 24.96
C CYS A 226 -0.81 -4.89 25.37
N GLU A 227 -0.91 -3.97 24.42
CA GLU A 227 -1.50 -2.65 24.62
C GLU A 227 -2.66 -2.46 23.64
N GLN A 228 -3.89 -2.67 24.12
CA GLN A 228 -5.07 -2.57 23.26
C GLN A 228 -5.38 -1.10 22.97
N SER A 229 -5.03 -0.62 21.77
CA SER A 229 -5.46 0.72 21.36
C SER A 229 -6.99 0.76 21.22
N LYS A 230 -7.63 1.69 21.93
CA LYS A 230 -9.08 1.94 21.82
C LYS A 230 -9.47 2.45 20.43
#